data_AF-A0A2W5KPF1-F1
#
_entry.id   AF-A0A2W5KPF1-F1
#
_cell.length_a   1.000
_cell.length_b   1.000
_cell.length_c   1.000
_cell.angle_alpha   90.00
_cell.angle_beta   90.00
_cell.angle_gamma   90.00
#
_symmetry.space_group_name_H-M   'P 1'
#
loop_
_entity.id
_entity.type
_entity.pdbx_description
1 polymer ?
#
loop_
_entity_poly.entity_id
_entity_poly.type
_entity_poly.pdbx_seq_one_letter_code
_entity_poly.pdbx_strand_id
1 'polypeptide(L)' 'MSKDLREHLFTYDFEGGKAGFGIMAASAEEAERRVRALVTATYDGELVERVDAVRRETRKFIDDALSRKG' A
#
# COMPACT_ATOMS: atom_id res chain seq x y z
N MET A 1 8.79 -17.11 -7.41
CA MET A 1 7.73 -16.54 -8.28
C MET A 1 7.16 -15.33 -7.55
N SER A 2 7.21 -14.14 -8.14
CA SER A 2 6.44 -13.00 -7.65
C SER A 2 4.97 -13.38 -7.66
N LYS A 3 4.27 -13.23 -6.54
CA LYS A 3 2.81 -13.37 -6.55
C LYS A 3 2.26 -12.19 -7.32
N ASP A 4 1.54 -12.45 -8.41
CA ASP A 4 0.85 -11.41 -9.17
C ASP A 4 -0.28 -10.86 -8.31
N LEU A 5 -0.04 -9.70 -7.69
CA LEU A 5 -1.02 -9.03 -6.87
C LEU A 5 -2.04 -8.32 -7.77
N ARG A 6 -3.32 -8.53 -7.47
CA ARG A 6 -4.44 -7.84 -8.11
C ARG A 6 -5.21 -7.07 -7.05
N GLU A 7 -5.85 -5.99 -7.48
CA GLU A 7 -6.75 -5.24 -6.62
C GLU A 7 -8.11 -5.96 -6.57
N HIS A 8 -8.58 -6.26 -5.36
CA HIS A 8 -9.89 -6.85 -5.10
C HIS A 8 -10.77 -5.80 -4.42
N LEU A 9 -11.91 -5.49 -5.04
CA LEU A 9 -12.82 -4.43 -4.59
C LEU A 9 -13.86 -4.96 -3.60
N PHE A 10 -14.10 -4.21 -2.53
CA PHE A 10 -15.10 -4.49 -1.51
C PHE A 10 -16.03 -3.29 -1.33
N THR A 11 -17.27 -3.55 -0.95
CA THR A 11 -18.27 -2.53 -0.60
C THR A 11 -18.86 -2.81 0.77
N TYR A 12 -19.27 -1.75 1.46
CA TYR A 12 -19.92 -1.84 2.77
C TYR A 12 -20.93 -0.70 2.95
N ASP A 13 -21.93 -0.95 3.78
CA ASP A 13 -22.92 0.05 4.19
C ASP A 13 -22.44 0.76 5.46
N PHE A 14 -22.48 2.10 5.47
CA PHE A 14 -22.10 2.91 6.61
C PHE A 14 -22.98 4.17 6.67
N GLU A 15 -23.61 4.41 7.81
CA GLU A 15 -24.51 5.56 8.06
C GLU A 15 -25.59 5.77 6.97
N GLY A 16 -26.09 4.66 6.40
CA GLY A 16 -27.09 4.69 5.32
C GLY A 16 -26.53 4.97 3.92
N GLY A 17 -25.23 5.19 3.78
CA GLY A 17 -24.51 5.28 2.52
C GLY A 17 -23.80 3.98 2.14
N LYS A 18 -23.38 3.89 0.87
CA LYS A 18 -22.50 2.83 0.36
C LYS A 18 -21.11 3.39 0.12
N ALA A 19 -20.11 2.73 0.67
CA ALA A 19 -18.71 3.02 0.42
C ALA A 19 -18.00 1.77 -0.12
N GLY A 20 -16.83 1.96 -0.72
CA GLY A 20 -16.01 0.86 -1.21
C GLY A 20 -14.52 1.15 -1.11
N PHE A 21 -13.72 0.10 -1.07
CA PHE A 21 -12.26 0.16 -1.01
C PHE A 21 -11.63 -1.07 -1.67
N GLY A 22 -10.36 -0.94 -2.07
CA GLY A 22 -9.58 -2.02 -2.69
C GLY A 22 -8.57 -2.63 -1.72
N ILE A 23 -8.34 -3.95 -1.83
CA ILE A 23 -7.22 -4.65 -1.20
C ILE A 23 -6.37 -5.32 -2.28
N MET A 24 -5.06 -5.09 -2.23
CA MET A 24 -4.08 -5.83 -3.04
C MET A 24 -3.86 -7.22 -2.44
N ALA A 25 -4.12 -8.28 -3.21
CA ALA A 25 -3.92 -9.66 -2.80
C ALA A 25 -3.59 -10.56 -4.01
N ALA A 26 -3.07 -11.77 -3.76
CA ALA A 26 -2.80 -12.71 -4.85
C ALA A 26 -4.05 -13.49 -5.29
N SER A 27 -5.05 -13.58 -4.41
CA SER A 27 -6.31 -14.28 -4.66
C SER A 27 -7.48 -13.62 -3.91
N ALA A 28 -8.71 -13.95 -4.33
CA ALA A 28 -9.92 -13.47 -3.66
C ALA A 28 -9.99 -13.97 -2.21
N GLU A 29 -9.59 -15.21 -1.94
CA GLU A 29 -9.57 -15.78 -0.60
C GLU A 29 -8.58 -15.06 0.31
N GLU A 30 -7.42 -14.66 -0.22
CA GLU A 30 -6.48 -13.82 0.53
C GLU A 30 -7.06 -12.42 0.80
N ALA A 31 -7.69 -11.81 -0.19
CA ALA A 31 -8.34 -10.52 -0.03
C ALA A 31 -9.42 -10.56 1.06
N GLU A 32 -10.30 -11.56 1.04
CA GLU A 32 -11.33 -11.75 2.07
C GLU A 32 -10.75 -11.95 3.48
N ARG A 33 -9.68 -12.75 3.62
CA ARG A 33 -9.00 -12.92 4.91
C ARG A 33 -8.45 -11.60 5.44
N ARG A 34 -7.85 -10.77 4.57
CA ARG A 34 -7.34 -9.45 4.93
C ARG A 34 -8.46 -8.51 5.36
N VAL A 35 -9.59 -8.45 4.63
CA VAL A 35 -10.76 -7.65 5.04
C VAL A 35 -11.28 -8.08 6.40
N ARG A 36 -11.39 -9.38 6.68
CA ARG A 36 -11.85 -9.88 8.00
C ARG A 36 -10.92 -9.43 9.12
N ALA A 37 -9.61 -9.40 8.89
CA ALA A 37 -8.65 -8.89 9.88
C ALA A 37 -8.82 -7.38 10.15
N LEU A 38 -9.24 -6.59 9.15
CA LEU A 38 -9.53 -5.16 9.33
C LEU A 38 -10.74 -4.91 10.25
N VAL A 39 -11.74 -5.81 10.26
CA VAL A 39 -12.90 -5.70 11.17
C VAL A 39 -12.46 -5.80 12.64
N THR A 40 -11.32 -6.45 12.90
CA THR A 40 -10.73 -6.55 14.24
C THR A 40 -9.65 -5.50 14.52
N ALA A 41 -9.46 -4.53 13.62
CA ALA A 41 -8.45 -3.49 13.80
C ALA A 41 -8.77 -2.60 15.02
N THR A 42 -7.73 -2.17 15.70
CA THR A 42 -7.82 -1.18 16.80
C THR A 42 -7.47 0.19 16.24
N TYR A 43 -8.10 1.24 16.78
CA TYR A 43 -7.76 2.61 16.43
C TYR A 43 -6.47 3.02 17.13
N ASP A 44 -5.40 3.19 16.35
CA ASP A 44 -4.06 3.53 16.85
C ASP A 44 -3.77 5.05 16.91
N GLY A 45 -4.74 5.88 16.52
CA GLY A 45 -4.61 7.34 16.51
C GLY A 45 -4.75 7.96 15.12
N GLU A 46 -4.49 9.27 15.04
CA GLU A 46 -4.57 10.05 13.82
C GLU A 46 -3.21 10.06 13.09
N LEU A 47 -3.22 9.77 11.79
CA LEU A 47 -2.06 9.98 10.94
C LEU A 47 -1.86 11.48 10.72
N VAL A 48 -0.87 12.07 11.40
CA VAL A 48 -0.58 13.51 11.30
C VAL A 48 0.26 13.89 10.08
N GLU A 49 1.16 12.99 9.64
CA GLU A 49 2.03 13.23 8.49
C GLU A 49 2.50 11.91 7.88
N ARG A 50 2.59 11.87 6.54
CA ARG A 50 3.27 10.79 5.80
C ARG A 50 4.49 11.40 5.10
N VAL A 51 5.68 11.01 5.52
CA VAL A 51 6.92 11.44 4.88
C VAL A 51 7.31 10.41 3.81
N ASP A 52 6.99 10.71 2.56
CA ASP A 52 7.44 9.90 1.43
C ASP A 52 8.92 10.15 1.19
N ALA A 53 9.77 9.15 1.47
CA ALA A 53 11.20 9.25 1.18
C ALA A 53 11.44 9.28 -0.34
N VAL A 54 11.46 10.48 -0.92
CA VAL A 54 11.77 10.69 -2.33
C VAL A 54 13.26 10.40 -2.56
N ARG A 55 13.59 9.20 -3.04
CA ARG A 55 14.93 8.87 -3.57
C ARG A 55 15.16 9.53 -4.94
N ARG A 56 15.19 10.87 -5.00
CA ARG A 56 15.67 11.59 -6.21
C ARG A 56 17.17 11.84 -6.19
N GLU A 57 17.76 12.07 -5.02
CA GLU A 57 19.18 12.47 -4.93
C GLU A 57 20.16 11.29 -4.95
N THR A 58 19.73 10.09 -4.58
CA THR A 58 20.61 8.91 -4.58
C THR A 58 21.07 8.52 -5.98
N ARG A 59 20.24 8.72 -7.02
CA ARG A 59 20.60 8.36 -8.40
C ARG A 59 21.67 9.31 -8.97
N LYS A 60 21.53 10.63 -8.76
CA LYS A 60 22.56 11.60 -9.18
C LYS A 60 23.89 11.36 -8.47
N PHE A 61 23.88 11.06 -7.17
CA PHE A 61 25.10 10.76 -6.42
C PHE A 61 25.79 9.47 -6.91
N ILE A 62 25.02 8.43 -7.23
CA ILE A 62 25.55 7.17 -7.79
C ILE A 62 26.13 7.40 -9.20
N ASP A 63 25.42 8.13 -10.06
CA ASP A 63 25.86 8.40 -11.44
C ASP A 63 27.13 9.27 -11.46
N ASP A 64 27.21 10.28 -10.59
CA ASP A 64 28.41 11.12 -10.43
C ASP A 64 29.59 10.32 -9.85
N ALA A 65 29.34 9.38 -8.92
CA ALA A 65 30.38 8.54 -8.32
C ALA A 65 30.95 7.49 -9.28
N LEU A 66 30.12 6.95 -10.17
CA LEU A 66 30.53 5.99 -11.20
C LEU A 66 31.29 6.67 -12.35
N SER A 67 30.92 7.91 -12.68
CA SER A 67 31.56 8.68 -13.76
C SER A 67 32.96 9.22 -13.40
N ARG A 68 33.36 9.19 -12.12
CA ARG A 68 34.70 9.62 -11.65
C ARG A 68 35.74 8.50 -11.56
N LYS A 69 35.36 7.25 -11.88
CA LYS A 69 36.25 6.07 -11.87
C LYS A 69 36.63 5.59 -13.28
N GLY A 70 36.26 6.32 -14.34
CA GLY A 70 36.67 6.09 -15.72
C GLY A 70 37.77 7.03 -16.15
#